data_AF-A0A948D4G8-F1
#
_entry.id   AF-A0A948D4G8-F1
#
_cell.length_a   1.000
_cell.length_b   1.000
_cell.length_c   1.000
_cell.angle_alpha   90.00
_cell.angle_beta   90.00
_cell.angle_gamma   90.00
#
_symmetry.space_group_name_H-M   'P 1'
#
loop_
_entity.id
_entity.type
_entity.pdbx_description
1 polymer ?
#
loop_
_entity_poly.entity_id
_entity_poly.type
_entity_poly.pdbx_seq_one_letter_code
_entity_poly.pdbx_strand_id
1 'polypeptide(L)'
;MDEKLPILKFEQQIVQAMSDHRVVVEAAETDAEKSTEVPAMLLRAKLDQGGMIGVTEPRRIAAMSLALYVAEKQRLRLGRYDHPDLHGDRKHPGYGVVVVDEAHERGVNQDLIMAFLKQLLRRRQNLKAVMVCRHAGFFITLRVLTKTLRRAMKFCVHLTKIT
;
A
#
# COMPACT_ATOMS: atom_id res chain seq x y z
N MET A 1 -5.60 12.22 -24.82
CA MET A 1 -4.39 11.81 -24.08
C MET A 1 -4.82 10.75 -23.10
N ASP A 2 -4.68 9.48 -23.49
CA ASP A 2 -5.06 8.33 -22.65
C ASP A 2 -3.84 7.38 -22.59
N GLU A 3 -2.72 7.95 -22.16
CA GLU A 3 -1.53 7.16 -21.87
C GLU A 3 -1.76 6.56 -20.49
N LYS A 4 -2.32 5.34 -20.45
CA LYS A 4 -2.55 4.60 -19.22
C LYS A 4 -1.28 4.64 -18.37
N LEU A 5 -1.40 5.20 -17.17
CA LEU A 5 -0.33 5.26 -16.19
C LEU A 5 0.38 3.90 -16.10
N PRO A 6 1.73 3.86 -16.05
CA PRO A 6 2.45 2.61 -16.23
C PRO A 6 2.03 1.47 -15.30
N ILE A 7 1.71 1.79 -14.05
CA ILE A 7 1.28 0.81 -13.05
C ILE A 7 -0.10 0.21 -13.30
N LEU A 8 -0.99 0.93 -13.98
CA LEU A 8 -2.35 0.44 -14.29
C LEU A 8 -2.31 -0.81 -15.17
N LYS A 9 -1.25 -1.00 -15.95
CA LYS A 9 -1.02 -2.23 -16.74
C LYS A 9 -0.90 -3.48 -15.85
N PHE A 10 -0.55 -3.31 -14.57
CA PHE A 10 -0.31 -4.38 -13.61
C PHE A 10 -1.40 -4.51 -12.55
N GLU A 11 -2.50 -3.75 -12.66
CA GLU A 11 -3.59 -3.74 -11.66
C GLU A 11 -4.09 -5.14 -11.32
N GLN A 12 -4.38 -5.98 -12.32
CA GLN A 12 -4.85 -7.34 -12.09
C GLN A 12 -3.82 -8.20 -11.34
N GLN A 13 -2.54 -8.04 -11.65
CA GLN A 13 -1.47 -8.79 -10.97
C GLN A 13 -1.33 -8.36 -9.51
N ILE A 14 -1.39 -7.05 -9.25
CA ILE A 14 -1.32 -6.48 -7.89
C ILE A 14 -2.53 -6.92 -7.06
N VAL A 15 -3.74 -6.83 -7.62
CA VAL A 15 -4.98 -7.24 -6.96
C VAL A 15 -4.99 -8.75 -6.66
N GLN A 16 -4.52 -9.57 -7.60
CA GLN A 16 -4.43 -11.01 -7.40
C GLN A 16 -3.39 -11.34 -6.31
N ALA A 17 -2.20 -10.75 -6.38
CA ALA A 17 -1.17 -10.94 -5.36
C ALA A 17 -1.67 -10.53 -3.96
N MET A 18 -2.40 -9.42 -3.87
CA MET A 18 -3.00 -8.95 -2.62
C MET A 18 -4.20 -9.80 -2.19
N SER A 19 -4.86 -10.53 -3.07
CA SER A 19 -5.88 -11.53 -2.71
C SER A 19 -5.22 -12.75 -2.06
N ASP A 20 -4.20 -13.29 -2.72
CA ASP A 20 -3.51 -14.54 -2.34
C ASP A 20 -2.56 -14.39 -1.15
N HIS A 21 -2.10 -13.16 -0.90
CA HIS A 21 -1.09 -12.88 0.10
C HIS A 21 -1.52 -11.80 1.08
N ARG A 22 -0.94 -11.88 2.27
CA ARG A 22 -1.16 -10.88 3.33
C ARG A 22 -0.14 -9.76 3.30
N VAL A 23 1.03 -10.01 2.70
CA VAL A 23 2.10 -9.03 2.54
C VAL A 23 2.64 -9.13 1.12
N VAL A 24 2.53 -8.03 0.37
CA VAL A 24 3.08 -7.90 -0.98
C VAL A 24 4.11 -6.78 -0.98
N VAL A 25 5.21 -6.98 -1.71
CA VAL A 25 6.19 -5.93 -1.97
C VAL A 25 6.08 -5.56 -3.45
N GLU A 26 5.83 -4.27 -3.69
CA GLU A 26 5.71 -3.67 -5.01
C GLU A 26 6.90 -2.74 -5.24
N ALA A 27 7.70 -3.06 -6.25
CA ALA A 27 8.88 -2.30 -6.61
C ALA A 27 8.82 -1.92 -8.10
N ALA A 28 8.78 -0.62 -8.36
CA ALA A 28 8.91 -0.06 -9.70
C ALA A 28 9.68 1.27 -9.66
N GLU A 29 10.18 1.73 -10.80
CA GLU A 29 10.94 2.98 -10.92
C GLU A 29 10.11 4.24 -10.57
N THR A 30 10.80 5.36 -10.37
CA THR A 30 10.15 6.69 -10.22
C THR A 30 9.23 6.94 -11.43
N ASP A 31 8.14 7.69 -11.22
CA ASP A 31 7.12 8.02 -12.26
C ASP A 31 6.12 6.90 -12.62
N ALA A 32 6.18 5.74 -11.97
CA ALA A 32 5.13 4.73 -12.12
C ALA A 32 3.82 5.03 -11.34
N GLU A 33 3.72 6.17 -10.64
CA GLU A 33 2.53 6.60 -9.85
C GLU A 33 2.03 5.58 -8.79
N LYS A 34 2.95 4.81 -8.19
CA LYS A 34 2.63 3.75 -7.22
C LYS A 34 1.88 4.23 -5.98
N SER A 35 2.39 5.28 -5.34
CA SER A 35 1.85 5.92 -4.13
C SER A 35 0.37 6.29 -4.26
N THR A 36 -0.03 6.56 -5.50
CA THR A 36 -1.33 7.09 -5.87
C THR A 36 -2.29 6.01 -6.34
N GLU A 37 -1.83 5.15 -7.25
CA GLU A 37 -2.70 4.17 -7.89
C GLU A 37 -2.83 2.87 -7.09
N VAL A 38 -1.81 2.44 -6.33
CA VAL A 38 -1.93 1.22 -5.51
C VAL A 38 -3.06 1.35 -4.48
N PRO A 39 -3.17 2.42 -3.66
CA PRO A 39 -4.30 2.58 -2.74
C PRO A 39 -5.65 2.59 -3.47
N ALA A 40 -5.73 3.22 -4.64
CA ALA A 40 -6.94 3.28 -5.46
C ALA A 40 -7.36 1.89 -5.98
N MET A 41 -6.41 1.10 -6.50
CA MET A 41 -6.66 -0.28 -6.94
C MET A 41 -7.20 -1.14 -5.79
N LEU A 42 -6.60 -1.04 -4.61
CA LEU A 42 -7.01 -1.79 -3.42
C LEU A 42 -8.43 -1.43 -2.98
N LEU A 43 -8.78 -0.13 -3.03
CA LEU A 43 -10.12 0.35 -2.73
C LEU A 43 -11.15 -0.17 -3.75
N ARG A 44 -10.86 -0.04 -5.05
CA ARG A 44 -11.75 -0.54 -6.12
C ARG A 44 -11.97 -2.05 -6.03
N ALA A 45 -10.93 -2.80 -5.67
CA ALA A 45 -10.97 -4.24 -5.49
C ALA A 45 -11.56 -4.70 -4.14
N LYS A 46 -11.95 -3.77 -3.24
CA LYS A 46 -12.52 -4.05 -1.92
C LYS A 46 -11.66 -4.98 -1.05
N LEU A 47 -10.34 -4.78 -1.10
CA LEU A 47 -9.37 -5.62 -0.39
C LEU A 47 -9.14 -5.19 1.06
N ASP A 48 -9.77 -4.10 1.49
CA ASP A 48 -9.76 -3.51 2.83
C ASP A 48 -10.55 -4.31 3.88
N GLN A 49 -11.24 -5.39 3.50
CA GLN A 49 -11.98 -6.25 4.44
C GLN A 49 -13.02 -5.48 5.29
N GLY A 50 -13.62 -4.41 4.74
CA GLY A 50 -14.56 -3.54 5.45
C GLY A 50 -13.87 -2.63 6.47
N GLY A 51 -12.63 -2.23 6.18
CA GLY A 51 -11.74 -1.44 7.02
C GLY A 51 -11.24 -0.18 6.32
N MET A 52 -10.33 0.54 6.98
CA MET A 52 -9.62 1.65 6.32
C MET A 52 -8.41 1.13 5.53
N ILE A 53 -8.10 1.79 4.42
CA ILE A 53 -6.79 1.71 3.76
C ILE A 53 -5.94 2.87 4.29
N GLY A 54 -4.90 2.55 5.05
CA GLY A 54 -3.96 3.54 5.57
C GLY A 54 -2.72 3.61 4.69
N VAL A 55 -2.33 4.80 4.25
CA VAL A 55 -1.08 5.01 3.52
C VAL A 55 -0.11 5.76 4.43
N THR A 56 1.09 5.19 4.65
CA THR A 56 2.15 5.90 5.37
C THR A 56 3.01 6.64 4.37
N GLU A 57 3.28 7.92 4.64
CA GLU A 57 4.09 8.78 3.79
C GLU A 57 5.14 9.48 4.66
N PRO A 58 6.46 9.34 4.40
CA PRO A 58 7.49 9.94 5.24
C PRO A 58 7.46 11.48 5.23
N ARG A 59 6.93 12.09 4.17
CA ARG A 59 6.89 13.55 4.04
C ARG A 59 5.48 14.09 4.23
N ARG A 60 5.27 14.96 5.22
CA ARG A 60 3.96 15.57 5.50
C ARG A 60 3.31 16.23 4.27
N ILE A 61 4.09 16.96 3.48
CA ILE A 61 3.59 17.62 2.26
C ILE A 61 3.17 16.58 1.22
N ALA A 62 3.96 15.51 1.03
CA ALA A 62 3.60 14.42 0.12
C ALA A 62 2.32 13.69 0.59
N ALA A 63 2.19 13.43 1.89
CA ALA A 63 0.98 12.84 2.47
C ALA A 63 -0.27 13.68 2.18
N MET A 64 -0.17 15.01 2.33
CA MET A 64 -1.28 15.92 2.03
C MET A 64 -1.61 15.96 0.53
N SER A 65 -0.59 16.08 -0.33
CA SER A 65 -0.75 16.08 -1.79
C SER A 65 -1.36 14.78 -2.29
N LEU A 66 -0.92 13.63 -1.76
CA LEU A 66 -1.47 12.32 -2.08
C LEU A 66 -2.94 12.22 -1.67
N ALA A 67 -3.28 12.64 -0.44
CA ALA A 67 -4.65 12.60 0.04
C ALA A 67 -5.59 13.49 -0.81
N LEU A 68 -5.13 14.69 -1.19
CA LEU A 68 -5.87 15.59 -2.08
C LEU A 68 -6.07 14.99 -3.46
N TYR A 69 -5.01 14.47 -4.08
CA TYR A 69 -5.08 13.86 -5.40
C TYR A 69 -6.04 12.66 -5.40
N VAL A 70 -5.92 11.75 -4.42
CA VAL A 70 -6.77 10.55 -4.34
C VAL A 70 -8.22 10.97 -4.13
N ALA A 71 -8.48 11.97 -3.29
CA ALA A 71 -9.84 12.49 -3.08
C ALA A 71 -10.42 13.05 -4.38
N GLU A 72 -9.67 13.84 -5.14
CA GLU A 72 -10.10 14.37 -6.43
C GLU A 72 -10.37 13.25 -7.45
N LYS A 73 -9.43 12.33 -7.64
CA LYS A 73 -9.56 11.23 -8.61
C LYS A 73 -10.72 10.30 -8.30
N GLN A 74 -10.94 9.99 -7.02
CA GLN A 74 -12.01 9.10 -6.59
C GLN A 74 -13.34 9.83 -6.35
N ARG A 75 -13.37 11.16 -6.57
CA ARG A 75 -14.53 12.02 -6.27
C ARG A 75 -15.01 11.90 -4.81
N LEU A 76 -14.06 11.76 -3.89
CA LEU A 76 -14.30 11.69 -2.45
C LEU A 76 -14.12 13.06 -1.81
N ARG A 77 -14.78 13.28 -0.66
CA ARG A 77 -14.55 14.49 0.16
C ARG A 77 -13.40 14.25 1.12
N LEU A 78 -12.34 15.06 1.03
CA LEU A 78 -11.23 15.00 1.97
C LEU A 78 -11.74 15.22 3.41
N GLY A 79 -11.22 14.45 4.36
CA GLY A 79 -11.60 14.51 5.77
C GLY A 79 -12.90 13.79 6.12
N ARG A 80 -13.61 13.20 5.14
CA ARG A 80 -14.72 12.27 5.37
C ARG A 80 -14.28 10.85 5.11
N TYR A 81 -14.79 9.94 5.94
CA TYR A 81 -14.73 8.52 5.70
C TYR A 81 -16.09 8.06 5.17
N ASP A 82 -16.24 8.06 3.85
CA ASP A 82 -17.44 7.62 3.14
C ASP A 82 -17.11 6.31 2.40
N HIS A 83 -16.99 5.20 3.13
CA HIS A 83 -16.72 3.90 2.50
C HIS A 83 -18.02 3.31 1.92
N PRO A 84 -18.12 3.04 0.60
CA PRO A 84 -19.38 2.71 -0.08
C PRO A 84 -20.13 1.50 0.49
N ASP A 85 -19.39 0.52 1.01
CA ASP A 85 -19.96 -0.73 1.53
C ASP A 85 -20.12 -0.74 3.07
N LEU A 86 -19.69 0.30 3.78
CA LEU A 86 -19.85 0.38 5.23
C LEU A 86 -21.18 1.04 5.57
N HIS A 87 -22.22 0.22 5.66
CA HIS A 87 -23.51 0.61 6.20
C HIS A 87 -23.48 0.49 7.73
N GLY A 88 -23.68 1.61 8.44
CA GLY A 88 -23.96 1.65 9.89
C GLY A 88 -22.79 2.07 10.78
N ASP A 89 -23.09 3.01 11.69
CA ASP A 89 -22.51 3.47 12.98
C ASP A 89 -21.06 3.16 13.43
N ARG A 90 -20.22 2.49 12.65
CA ARG A 90 -18.79 2.35 12.93
C ARG A 90 -18.12 3.67 12.58
N LYS A 91 -18.09 4.57 13.56
CA LYS A 91 -17.42 5.87 13.45
C LYS A 91 -15.92 5.74 13.08
N HIS A 92 -15.29 4.60 13.37
CA HIS A 92 -13.88 4.34 13.08
C HIS A 92 -13.62 2.84 12.83
N PRO A 93 -13.84 2.31 11.62
CA PRO A 93 -13.39 0.95 11.34
C PRO A 93 -11.87 0.91 11.40
N GLY A 94 -11.30 -0.12 12.03
CA GLY A 94 -9.84 -0.28 12.05
C GLY A 94 -9.27 -0.45 10.63
N TYR A 95 -7.95 -0.32 10.48
CA TYR A 95 -7.30 -0.59 9.19
C TYR A 95 -7.45 -2.07 8.79
N GLY A 96 -7.78 -2.30 7.52
CA GLY A 96 -7.76 -3.62 6.88
C GLY A 96 -6.61 -3.78 5.90
N VAL A 97 -6.15 -2.69 5.27
CA VAL A 97 -4.87 -2.63 4.55
C VAL A 97 -4.00 -1.48 5.05
N VAL A 98 -2.70 -1.72 5.15
CA VAL A 98 -1.68 -0.68 5.34
C VAL A 98 -0.74 -0.68 4.13
N VAL A 99 -0.65 0.46 3.45
CA VAL A 99 0.30 0.75 2.38
C VAL A 99 1.48 1.47 3.01
N VAL A 100 2.67 0.85 2.99
CA VAL A 100 3.91 1.48 3.43
C VAL A 100 4.59 2.07 2.21
N ASP A 101 4.42 3.37 2.00
CA ASP A 101 5.05 4.05 0.88
C ASP A 101 6.49 4.45 1.18
N GLU A 102 7.28 4.57 0.11
CA GLU A 102 8.69 4.95 0.17
C GLU A 102 9.46 4.06 1.17
N ALA A 103 9.12 2.77 1.26
CA ALA A 103 9.66 1.89 2.30
C ALA A 103 11.20 1.74 2.17
N HIS A 104 11.78 2.07 1.02
CA HIS A 104 13.22 2.13 0.81
C HIS A 104 13.92 3.36 1.41
N GLU A 105 13.18 4.40 1.82
CA GLU A 105 13.75 5.53 2.53
C GLU A 105 14.26 5.08 3.89
N ARG A 106 15.57 5.13 4.07
CA ARG A 106 16.22 4.77 5.33
C ARG A 106 15.95 5.85 6.36
N GLY A 107 15.14 5.53 7.37
CA GLY A 107 14.84 6.45 8.46
C GLY A 107 14.22 5.74 9.65
N VAL A 108 14.48 6.25 10.85
CA VAL A 108 14.02 5.65 12.12
C VAL A 108 12.50 5.47 12.15
N ASN A 109 11.76 6.42 11.59
CA ASN A 109 10.29 6.36 11.54
C ASN A 109 9.80 5.19 10.68
N GLN A 110 10.41 4.96 9.51
CA GLN A 110 10.08 3.84 8.63
C GLN A 110 10.40 2.50 9.29
N ASP A 111 11.59 2.39 9.90
CA ASP A 111 11.98 1.17 10.63
C ASP A 111 11.02 0.87 11.79
N LEU A 112 10.59 1.89 12.51
CA LEU A 112 9.63 1.78 13.60
C LEU A 112 8.24 1.36 13.10
N ILE A 113 7.74 2.00 12.04
CA ILE A 113 6.47 1.63 11.38
C ILE A 113 6.52 0.17 10.95
N MET A 114 7.61 -0.27 10.33
CA MET A 114 7.81 -1.64 9.87
C MET A 114 7.85 -2.63 11.03
N ALA A 115 8.50 -2.27 12.15
CA ALA A 115 8.52 -3.06 13.37
C ALA A 115 7.12 -3.22 13.98
N PHE A 116 6.34 -2.14 14.07
CA PHE A 116 4.96 -2.18 14.55
C PHE A 116 4.05 -2.95 13.60
N LEU A 117 4.15 -2.72 12.29
CA LEU A 117 3.35 -3.41 11.28
C LEU A 117 3.59 -4.91 11.33
N LYS A 118 4.83 -5.36 11.51
CA LYS A 118 5.12 -6.79 11.74
C LYS A 118 4.42 -7.35 12.99
N GLN A 119 4.36 -6.60 14.08
CA GLN A 119 3.65 -7.03 15.28
C GLN A 119 2.14 -7.11 15.03
N LEU A 120 1.57 -6.12 14.33
CA LEU A 120 0.16 -6.08 13.95
C LEU A 120 -0.22 -7.23 13.01
N LEU A 121 0.57 -7.49 11.97
CA LEU A 121 0.34 -8.58 11.02
C LEU A 121 0.37 -9.97 11.68
N ARG A 122 1.16 -10.15 12.75
CA ARG A 122 1.16 -11.39 13.55
C ARG A 122 -0.13 -11.57 14.36
N ARG A 123 -0.68 -10.48 14.91
CA ARG A 123 -1.86 -10.53 15.78
C ARG A 123 -3.18 -10.51 14.99
N ARG A 124 -3.22 -9.79 13.88
CA ARG A 124 -4.44 -9.58 13.07
C ARG A 124 -4.34 -10.33 11.74
N GLN A 125 -4.95 -11.51 11.66
CA GLN A 125 -4.94 -12.33 10.43
C GLN A 125 -5.70 -11.68 9.26
N ASN A 126 -6.65 -10.79 9.55
CA ASN A 126 -7.40 -10.02 8.55
C ASN A 126 -6.67 -8.76 8.06
N LEU A 127 -5.54 -8.37 8.66
CA LEU A 127 -4.76 -7.22 8.19
C LEU A 127 -3.86 -7.65 7.03
N LYS A 128 -3.93 -6.88 5.93
CA LYS A 128 -3.02 -6.97 4.79
C LYS A 128 -2.07 -5.77 4.76
N ALA A 129 -0.93 -5.95 4.11
CA ALA A 129 0.05 -4.89 3.91
C ALA A 129 0.64 -4.93 2.51
N VAL A 130 0.88 -3.75 1.93
CA VAL A 130 1.67 -3.60 0.71
C VAL A 130 2.81 -2.63 0.98
N MET A 131 4.02 -3.01 0.58
CA MET A 131 5.21 -2.16 0.71
C MET A 131 5.57 -1.64 -0.67
N VAL A 132 5.54 -0.32 -0.84
CA VAL A 132 5.80 0.35 -2.10
C VAL A 132 7.21 0.94 -2.06
N CYS A 133 8.03 0.61 -3.05
CA CYS A 133 9.44 1.00 -3.11
C CYS A 133 9.84 1.49 -4.51
N ARG A 134 10.79 2.44 -4.57
CA ARG A 134 11.37 2.95 -5.83
C ARG A 134 12.47 2.06 -6.39
N HIS A 135 13.09 1.19 -5.58
CA HIS A 135 14.20 0.35 -6.04
C HIS A 135 14.16 -1.07 -5.47
N ALA A 136 14.43 -2.05 -6.33
CA ALA A 136 14.52 -3.47 -6.01
C ALA A 136 15.58 -3.79 -4.96
N GLY A 137 16.62 -2.94 -4.83
CA GLY A 137 17.67 -3.10 -3.82
C GLY A 137 17.16 -3.14 -2.38
N PHE A 138 15.94 -2.64 -2.12
CA PHE A 138 15.27 -2.75 -0.83
C PHE A 138 14.97 -4.20 -0.41
N PHE A 139 14.93 -5.13 -1.36
CA PHE A 139 14.67 -6.55 -1.09
C PHE A 139 15.76 -7.19 -0.22
N ILE A 140 17.00 -6.69 -0.30
CA ILE A 140 18.12 -7.14 0.53
C ILE A 140 17.89 -6.70 1.99
N THR A 141 17.47 -5.45 2.20
CA THR A 141 17.21 -4.89 3.53
C THR A 141 16.01 -5.57 4.21
N LEU A 142 14.92 -5.84 3.48
CA LEU A 142 13.77 -6.60 3.97
C LEU A 142 14.13 -8.02 4.42
N ARG A 143 15.07 -8.67 3.73
CA ARG A 143 15.59 -10.00 4.10
C ARG A 143 16.39 -9.98 5.40
N VAL A 144 17.06 -8.86 5.71
CA VAL A 144 17.85 -8.65 6.93
C VAL A 144 16.97 -8.30 8.11
N LEU A 145 15.99 -7.41 7.93
CA LEU A 145 15.19 -6.90 9.04
C LEU A 145 14.38 -7.99 9.75
N THR A 146 13.88 -9.04 9.06
CA THR A 146 13.11 -10.07 9.78
C THR A 146 13.09 -11.47 9.12
N LYS A 147 13.49 -12.52 9.87
CA LYS A 147 13.17 -13.94 9.54
C LYS A 147 11.66 -14.22 9.42
N THR A 148 10.81 -13.32 9.95
CA THR A 148 9.35 -13.47 10.03
C THR A 148 8.61 -12.90 8.83
N LEU A 149 9.00 -11.71 8.31
CA LEU A 149 8.45 -11.23 7.04
C LEU A 149 8.89 -12.15 5.90
N ARG A 150 10.00 -12.88 6.04
CA ARG A 150 10.42 -13.90 5.06
C ARG A 150 9.38 -15.02 4.82
N ARG A 151 8.52 -15.34 5.80
CA ARG A 151 7.39 -16.29 5.65
C ARG A 151 6.07 -15.63 5.23
N ALA A 152 5.94 -14.31 5.48
CA ALA A 152 4.72 -13.54 5.19
C ALA A 152 4.76 -12.82 3.83
N MET A 153 5.94 -12.38 3.38
CA MET A 153 6.24 -11.90 2.04
C MET A 153 6.31 -13.12 1.13
N LYS A 154 5.15 -13.53 0.61
CA LYS A 154 5.05 -14.66 -0.31
C LYS A 154 5.23 -14.23 -1.77
N PHE A 155 5.18 -12.93 -2.06
CA PHE A 155 5.24 -12.43 -3.43
C PHE A 155 5.90 -11.05 -3.50
N CYS A 156 6.85 -10.93 -4.42
CA CYS A 156 7.42 -9.67 -4.86
C CYS A 156 6.97 -9.47 -6.29
N VAL A 157 6.22 -8.41 -6.56
CA VAL A 157 5.99 -7.98 -7.94
C VAL A 157 7.17 -7.09 -8.28
N HIS A 158 7.99 -7.54 -9.23
CA HIS A 158 9.11 -6.76 -9.74
C HIS A 158 8.75 -6.26 -11.13
N LEU A 159 8.37 -4.98 -11.22
CA LEU A 159 8.06 -4.34 -12.49
C LEU A 159 9.34 -3.69 -13.02
N THR A 160 10.24 -4.51 -13.55
CA THR A 160 11.43 -4.02 -14.27
C THR A 160 11.10 -3.76 -15.73
N LYS A 161 11.38 -2.52 -16.16
CA LYS A 161 11.21 -1.94 -17.51
C LYS A 161 9.77 -1.71 -17.92
N ILE A 162 9.29 -0.51 -17.59
CA ILE A 162 8.29 0.19 -18.40
C ILE A 162 9.09 0.80 -19.56
N THR A 163 9.26 0.04 -20.64
CA THR A 163 9.64 0.56 -21.97
C THR A 163 8.43 0.55 -22.88
#